data_AF-A0A7R9LU21-F1
#
_entry.id   AF-A0A7R9LU21-F1
#
_cell.length_a   1.000
_cell.length_b   1.000
_cell.length_c   1.000
_cell.angle_alpha   90.00
_cell.angle_beta   90.00
_cell.angle_gamma   90.00
#
_symmetry.space_group_name_H-M   'P 1'
#
loop_
_entity.id
_entity.type
_entity.pdbx_description
1 polymer ?
#
loop_
_entity_poly.entity_id
_entity_poly.type
_entity_poly.pdbx_seq_one_letter_code
_entity_poly.pdbx_strand_id
1 'polypeptide(L)'
;PPPQAPPKTWRARRKNYLLNVQRAKYLDELWGDCTFLMKFFTYFMLLERCVLAQVCKTWETLLYSDQRFWKHLMPVILCNELRREKSLPTLPESVGNTRNQTDVTNHMAVDGEDNNNTLVVTTNDKTIEEIKANLYYSIDIRGFDSICMFGASDGDIVDFTARTRPSLLNRLAS
;
A
#
# COMPACT_ATOMS: atom_id res chain seq x y z
N PRO A 1 -2.49 59.44 23.16
CA PRO A 1 -2.30 58.12 22.50
C PRO A 1 -0.84 57.90 22.08
N PRO A 2 -0.27 56.70 22.31
CA PRO A 2 1.08 56.40 21.84
C PRO A 2 1.13 56.45 20.30
N PRO A 3 2.26 56.88 19.71
CA PRO A 3 2.41 56.94 18.26
C PRO A 3 2.28 55.55 17.65
N GLN A 4 1.48 55.42 16.58
CA GLN A 4 1.37 54.18 15.83
C GLN A 4 2.72 53.83 15.21
N ALA A 5 3.20 52.61 15.45
CA ALA A 5 4.46 52.15 14.92
C ALA A 5 4.44 52.17 13.38
N PRO A 6 5.55 52.57 12.72
CA PRO A 6 5.62 52.58 11.27
C PRO A 6 5.34 51.19 10.67
N PRO A 7 4.68 51.10 9.51
CA PRO A 7 4.44 49.82 8.85
C PRO A 7 5.76 49.10 8.59
N LYS A 8 5.88 47.83 9.04
CA LYS A 8 7.09 47.04 8.84
C LYS A 8 7.44 46.97 7.35
N THR A 9 8.61 47.52 6.99
CA THR A 9 9.14 47.53 5.63
C THR A 9 9.29 46.10 5.08
N TRP A 10 9.24 45.94 3.76
CA TRP A 10 9.44 44.64 3.09
C TRP A 10 10.72 43.93 3.55
N ARG A 11 11.82 44.68 3.73
CA ARG A 11 13.09 44.16 4.26
C ARG A 11 12.96 43.62 5.69
N ALA A 12 12.24 44.33 6.56
CA ALA A 12 12.00 43.87 7.93
C ALA A 12 11.11 42.62 7.98
N ARG A 13 10.12 42.50 7.09
CA ARG A 13 9.28 41.30 6.96
C ARG A 13 10.08 40.09 6.48
N ARG A 14 10.89 40.24 5.43
CA ARG A 14 11.77 39.17 4.92
C ARG A 14 12.82 38.76 5.95
N LYS A 15 13.42 39.71 6.67
CA LYS A 15 14.37 39.41 7.75
C LYS A 15 13.70 38.66 8.91
N ASN A 16 12.52 39.10 9.36
CA ASN A 16 11.75 38.36 10.37
C ASN A 16 11.34 36.97 9.88
N TYR A 17 10.93 36.83 8.62
CA TYR A 17 10.64 35.54 8.03
C TYR A 17 11.86 34.63 8.08
N LEU A 18 13.02 35.08 7.58
CA LEU A 18 14.26 34.30 7.59
C LEU A 18 14.75 33.94 9.00
N LEU A 19 14.51 34.81 9.99
CA LEU A 19 14.84 34.56 11.40
C LEU A 19 13.85 33.60 12.07
N ASN A 20 12.59 33.60 11.64
CA ASN A 20 11.54 32.72 12.13
C ASN A 20 11.40 31.43 11.31
N VAL A 21 12.13 31.28 10.20
CA VAL A 21 12.36 29.96 9.62
C VAL A 21 13.22 29.22 10.63
N GLN A 22 12.57 28.55 11.58
CA GLN A 22 13.18 27.45 12.34
C GLN A 22 13.58 26.41 11.30
N ARG A 23 14.82 26.52 10.84
CA ARG A 23 15.44 25.51 10.00
C ARG A 23 15.60 24.29 10.88
N ALA A 24 15.13 23.14 10.40
CA ALA A 24 15.42 21.86 11.04
C ALA A 24 16.92 21.81 11.35
N LYS A 25 17.26 21.63 12.64
CA LYS A 25 18.66 21.66 13.08
C LYS A 25 19.36 20.35 12.70
N TYR A 26 18.56 19.29 12.56
CA TYR A 26 19.00 17.94 12.25
C TYR A 26 18.17 17.38 11.10
N LEU A 27 18.76 16.44 10.35
CA LEU A 27 18.07 15.80 9.22
C LEU A 27 16.81 15.04 9.67
N ASP A 28 16.85 14.40 10.84
CA ASP A 28 15.71 13.63 11.35
C ASP A 28 14.49 14.51 11.61
N GLU A 29 14.71 15.75 12.08
CA GLU A 29 13.65 16.74 12.27
C GLU A 29 13.06 17.19 10.92
N LEU A 30 13.89 17.31 9.89
CA LEU A 30 13.45 17.67 8.55
C LEU A 30 12.59 16.58 7.91
N TRP A 31 13.00 15.31 8.05
CA TRP A 31 12.27 14.16 7.52
C TRP A 31 10.98 13.84 8.29
N GLY A 32 10.76 14.50 9.43
CA GLY A 32 9.50 14.48 10.18
C GLY A 32 8.61 15.71 9.99
N ASP A 33 9.10 16.79 9.38
CA ASP A 33 8.32 18.01 9.17
C ASP A 33 7.32 17.85 8.01
N CYS A 34 6.04 17.72 8.35
CA CYS A 34 4.95 17.63 7.38
C CYS A 34 4.94 18.79 6.37
N THR A 35 5.28 20.02 6.78
CA THR A 35 5.24 21.18 5.88
C THR A 35 6.35 21.12 4.84
N PHE A 36 7.54 20.67 5.25
CA PHE A 36 8.64 20.39 4.34
C PHE A 36 8.28 19.24 3.41
N LEU A 37 7.84 18.10 3.95
CA LEU A 37 7.52 16.89 3.16
C LEU A 37 6.44 17.16 2.11
N MET A 38 5.39 17.90 2.44
CA MET A 38 4.35 18.28 1.49
C MET A 38 4.89 19.08 0.30
N LYS A 39 5.91 19.92 0.50
CA LYS A 39 6.60 20.62 -0.60
C LYS A 39 7.59 19.70 -1.30
N PHE A 40 8.33 18.90 -0.55
CA PHE A 40 9.31 17.95 -1.05
C PHE A 40 8.68 16.96 -2.04
N PHE A 41 7.51 16.40 -1.72
CA PHE A 41 6.80 15.48 -2.61
C PHE A 41 6.33 16.08 -3.93
N THR A 42 6.23 17.42 -4.03
CA THR A 42 5.91 18.09 -5.31
C THR A 42 7.00 17.95 -6.36
N TYR A 43 8.25 17.68 -5.96
CA TYR A 43 9.37 17.52 -6.89
C TYR A 43 9.43 16.15 -7.58
N PHE A 44 8.61 15.19 -7.12
CA PHE A 44 8.61 13.82 -7.61
C PHE A 44 7.48 13.55 -8.58
N MET A 45 7.72 12.66 -9.54
CA MET A 45 6.73 12.11 -10.44
C MET A 45 5.84 11.08 -9.72
N LEU A 46 4.73 10.72 -10.36
CA LEU A 46 3.73 9.79 -9.81
C LEU A 46 4.33 8.45 -9.39
N LEU A 47 5.19 7.86 -10.22
CA LEU A 47 5.82 6.57 -9.93
C LEU A 47 6.76 6.65 -8.73
N GLU A 48 7.51 7.75 -8.60
CA GLU A 48 8.40 7.97 -7.45
C GLU A 48 7.59 8.16 -6.16
N ARG A 49 6.45 8.86 -6.23
CA ARG A 49 5.52 9.00 -5.09
C ARG A 49 4.97 7.65 -4.61
N CYS A 50 4.75 6.69 -5.52
CA CYS A 50 4.36 5.33 -5.13
C CYS A 50 5.44 4.63 -4.29
N VAL A 51 6.72 4.89 -4.57
CA VAL A 51 7.85 4.34 -3.78
C VAL A 51 7.98 5.11 -2.47
N LEU A 52 7.88 6.44 -2.49
CA LEU A 52 7.96 7.28 -1.30
C LEU A 52 6.86 6.95 -0.27
N ALA A 53 5.66 6.59 -0.72
CA ALA A 53 4.58 6.16 0.16
C ALA A 53 4.90 4.87 0.95
N GLN A 54 5.89 4.08 0.53
CA GLN A 54 6.27 2.83 1.18
C GLN A 54 7.34 3.02 2.28
N VAL A 55 7.97 4.19 2.36
CA VAL A 55 9.10 4.44 3.28
C VAL A 55 8.66 4.36 4.74
N CYS A 56 7.58 5.05 5.10
CA CYS A 56 7.00 5.00 6.44
C CYS A 56 5.53 5.45 6.42
N LYS A 57 4.81 5.16 7.51
CA LYS A 57 3.38 5.51 7.65
C LYS A 57 3.09 7.01 7.62
N THR A 58 4.02 7.85 8.06
CA THR A 58 3.88 9.30 7.99
C THR A 58 3.88 9.78 6.53
N TRP A 59 4.79 9.26 5.71
CA TRP A 59 4.90 9.64 4.30
C TRP A 59 3.70 9.12 3.51
N GLU A 60 3.29 7.87 3.77
CA GLU A 60 2.04 7.29 3.24
C GLU A 60 0.85 8.22 3.53
N THR A 61 0.67 8.60 4.81
CA THR A 61 -0.45 9.43 5.25
C THR A 61 -0.42 10.79 4.55
N LEU A 62 0.73 11.46 4.47
CA LEU A 62 0.85 12.77 3.81
C LEU A 62 0.56 12.70 2.32
N LEU A 63 1.15 11.72 1.62
CA LEU A 63 0.93 11.53 0.20
C LEU A 63 -0.52 11.17 -0.10
N TYR A 64 -1.17 10.34 0.71
CA TYR A 64 -2.55 9.92 0.51
C TYR A 64 -3.57 11.00 0.93
N SER A 65 -3.22 11.90 1.84
CA SER A 65 -4.13 12.95 2.32
C SER A 65 -4.38 14.04 1.27
N ASP A 66 -3.48 14.22 0.30
CA ASP A 66 -3.59 15.27 -0.71
C ASP A 66 -3.76 14.69 -2.12
N GLN A 67 -5.00 14.74 -2.59
CA GLN A 67 -5.42 14.23 -3.90
C GLN A 67 -4.68 14.92 -5.07
N ARG A 68 -4.09 16.12 -4.87
CA ARG A 68 -3.29 16.79 -5.91
C ARG A 68 -2.07 15.97 -6.31
N PHE A 69 -1.59 15.09 -5.44
CA PHE A 69 -0.48 14.20 -5.77
C PHE A 69 -0.86 13.08 -6.74
N TRP A 70 -2.16 12.80 -6.93
CA TRP A 70 -2.66 11.65 -7.67
C TRP A 70 -3.58 12.03 -8.84
N LYS A 71 -3.78 13.33 -9.09
CA LYS A 71 -4.54 13.80 -10.25
C LYS A 71 -3.97 13.27 -11.55
N HIS A 72 -4.85 12.95 -12.48
CA HIS A 72 -4.52 12.41 -13.81
C HIS A 72 -3.83 11.04 -13.80
N LEU A 73 -3.74 10.39 -12.63
CA LEU A 73 -3.36 8.99 -12.55
C LEU A 73 -4.62 8.12 -12.60
N MET A 74 -4.61 7.11 -13.46
CA MET A 74 -5.65 6.09 -13.52
C MET A 74 -5.06 4.77 -13.00
N PRO A 75 -5.38 4.32 -11.78
CA PRO A 75 -5.00 2.99 -11.32
C PRO A 75 -5.66 1.91 -12.18
N VAL A 76 -4.90 0.85 -12.46
CA VAL A 76 -5.38 -0.36 -13.13
C VAL A 76 -5.46 -1.49 -12.11
N ILE A 77 -6.66 -1.99 -11.87
CA ILE A 77 -6.93 -3.14 -11.02
C ILE A 77 -6.98 -4.38 -11.93
N LEU A 78 -6.06 -5.31 -11.74
CA LEU A 78 -6.05 -6.60 -12.44
C LEU A 78 -6.94 -7.60 -11.68
N CYS A 79 -8.24 -7.63 -11.97
CA CYS A 79 -9.21 -8.45 -11.24
C CYS A 79 -8.91 -9.95 -11.33
N ASN A 80 -8.34 -10.41 -12.45
CA ASN A 80 -7.88 -11.80 -12.60
C ASN A 80 -6.84 -12.18 -11.55
N GLU A 81 -5.86 -11.31 -11.28
CA GLU A 81 -4.79 -11.60 -10.30
C GLU A 81 -5.33 -11.60 -8.87
N LEU A 82 -6.25 -10.68 -8.55
CA LEU A 82 -6.92 -10.64 -7.24
C LEU A 82 -7.73 -11.92 -6.94
N ARG A 83 -8.12 -12.68 -7.97
CA ARG A 83 -8.76 -13.99 -7.80
C ARG A 83 -7.77 -15.16 -7.72
N ARG A 84 -6.58 -15.02 -8.33
CA ARG A 84 -5.67 -16.14 -8.64
C ARG A 84 -4.88 -16.66 -7.44
N GLU A 85 -4.71 -15.86 -6.39
CA GLU A 85 -3.83 -16.14 -5.24
C GLU A 85 -4.22 -17.37 -4.38
N LYS A 86 -5.28 -18.10 -4.76
CA LYS A 86 -5.69 -19.38 -4.18
C LYS A 86 -5.39 -20.63 -5.02
N SER A 87 -4.77 -20.51 -6.19
CA SER A 87 -4.59 -21.63 -7.12
C SER A 87 -3.16 -22.19 -7.17
N LEU A 88 -2.59 -22.55 -6.02
CA LEU A 88 -1.62 -23.65 -6.02
C LEU A 88 -2.44 -24.94 -6.16
N PRO A 89 -2.14 -25.82 -7.13
CA PRO A 89 -2.77 -27.13 -7.18
C PRO A 89 -2.42 -27.83 -5.87
N THR A 90 -3.41 -28.09 -5.02
CA THR A 90 -3.30 -29.21 -4.09
C THR A 90 -2.98 -30.40 -4.96
N LEU A 91 -1.75 -30.93 -4.84
CA LEU A 91 -1.37 -32.18 -5.48
C LEU A 91 -2.51 -33.18 -5.24
N PRO A 92 -3.03 -33.85 -6.28
CA PRO A 92 -4.03 -34.87 -6.06
C PRO A 92 -3.43 -35.90 -5.10
N GLU A 93 -4.06 -36.08 -3.94
CA GLU A 93 -3.80 -37.24 -3.09
C GLU A 93 -3.87 -38.46 -4.00
N SER A 94 -2.75 -39.16 -4.10
CA SER A 94 -2.56 -40.26 -5.02
C SER A 94 -3.66 -41.30 -4.80
N VAL A 95 -4.52 -41.47 -5.80
CA VAL A 95 -5.35 -42.67 -5.95
C VAL A 95 -4.41 -43.83 -6.27
N GLY A 96 -3.91 -44.49 -5.23
CA GLY A 96 -3.20 -45.75 -5.31
C GLY A 96 -4.12 -46.88 -4.88
N ASN A 97 -4.89 -47.43 -5.82
CA ASN A 97 -5.60 -48.70 -5.61
C ASN A 97 -4.82 -49.81 -6.32
N THR A 98 -4.28 -50.77 -5.59
CA THR A 98 -4.11 -52.14 -6.09
C THR A 98 -3.98 -53.13 -4.94
N ARG A 99 -4.84 -54.13 -5.03
CA ARG A 99 -5.01 -55.29 -4.15
C ARG A 99 -3.99 -56.38 -4.56
N ASN A 100 -3.36 -57.02 -3.56
CA ASN A 100 -2.94 -58.45 -3.48
C ASN A 100 -1.53 -58.67 -2.85
N GLN A 101 -1.54 -58.97 -1.54
CA GLN A 101 -0.96 -60.14 -0.83
C GLN A 101 0.48 -60.68 -1.06
N THR A 102 1.01 -61.25 0.04
CA THR A 102 2.29 -62.01 0.29
C THR A 102 3.53 -61.12 0.52
N ASP A 103 4.44 -61.33 1.46
CA ASP A 103 4.57 -62.20 2.63
C ASP A 103 5.83 -61.72 3.41
N VAL A 104 5.85 -61.91 4.75
CA VAL A 104 7.03 -62.27 5.57
C VAL A 104 8.07 -61.19 6.02
N THR A 105 8.14 -61.08 7.36
CA THR A 105 9.26 -60.74 8.30
C THR A 105 9.67 -59.30 8.68
N ASN A 106 9.74 -59.13 10.01
CA ASN A 106 10.34 -58.05 10.80
C ASN A 106 11.87 -57.91 10.60
N HIS A 107 12.41 -56.69 10.73
CA HIS A 107 13.68 -56.42 11.44
C HIS A 107 13.81 -54.93 11.85
N MET A 108 14.45 -54.72 13.01
CA MET A 108 14.60 -53.49 13.80
C MET A 108 15.65 -52.49 13.27
N ALA A 109 15.42 -51.21 13.59
CA ALA A 109 16.35 -50.12 13.96
C ALA A 109 17.48 -49.70 12.98
N VAL A 110 17.61 -48.38 12.77
CA VAL A 110 18.78 -47.53 13.14
C VAL A 110 18.63 -46.13 12.53
N ASP A 111 19.08 -45.15 13.31
CA ASP A 111 18.99 -43.69 13.18
C ASP A 111 19.54 -43.07 11.87
N GLY A 112 18.97 -41.92 11.52
CA GLY A 112 19.47 -41.00 10.51
C GLY A 112 18.59 -39.76 10.45
N GLU A 113 18.87 -38.77 11.31
CA GLU A 113 18.20 -37.47 11.34
C GLU A 113 18.34 -36.73 10.00
N ASP A 114 17.23 -36.62 9.27
CA ASP A 114 17.11 -35.70 8.14
C ASP A 114 17.08 -34.26 8.65
N ASN A 115 18.20 -33.56 8.48
CA ASN A 115 18.31 -32.11 8.61
C ASN A 115 17.50 -31.40 7.50
N ASN A 116 16.17 -31.46 7.60
CA ASN A 116 15.27 -30.57 6.88
C ASN A 116 15.00 -29.36 7.75
N ASN A 117 16.00 -28.49 7.84
CA ASN A 117 15.82 -27.13 8.31
C ASN A 117 15.08 -26.35 7.20
N THR A 118 13.83 -26.73 6.96
CA THR A 118 12.90 -25.96 6.14
C THR A 118 12.56 -24.75 6.97
N LEU A 119 13.29 -23.66 6.71
CA LEU A 119 12.92 -22.31 7.09
C LEU A 119 11.54 -22.07 6.48
N VAL A 120 10.49 -22.32 7.27
CA VAL A 120 9.15 -21.85 6.98
C VAL A 120 9.25 -20.33 7.07
N VAL A 121 9.61 -19.71 5.95
CA VAL A 121 9.45 -18.28 5.74
C VAL A 121 7.96 -18.06 5.87
N THR A 122 7.55 -17.55 7.03
CA THR A 122 6.20 -17.07 7.29
C THR A 122 5.96 -15.92 6.32
N THR A 123 5.43 -16.23 5.14
CA THR A 123 4.73 -15.26 4.34
C THR A 123 3.54 -14.79 5.16
N ASN A 124 3.38 -13.48 5.29
CA ASN A 124 2.20 -12.90 5.91
C ASN A 124 0.98 -13.32 5.08
N ASP A 125 0.31 -14.40 5.47
CA ASP A 125 -0.86 -14.97 4.79
C ASP A 125 -2.07 -14.03 4.96
N LYS A 126 -2.02 -12.87 4.32
CA LYS A 126 -3.17 -11.98 4.22
C LYS A 126 -4.22 -12.66 3.37
N THR A 127 -5.45 -12.70 3.87
CA THR A 127 -6.56 -13.24 3.08
C THR A 127 -6.82 -12.35 1.85
N ILE A 128 -7.34 -12.93 0.77
CA ILE A 128 -7.75 -12.16 -0.44
C ILE A 128 -8.68 -11.00 -0.06
N GLU A 129 -9.55 -11.20 0.94
CA GLU A 129 -10.46 -10.19 1.45
C GLU A 129 -9.72 -9.01 2.09
N GLU A 130 -8.66 -9.26 2.85
CA GLU A 130 -7.80 -8.21 3.40
C GLU A 130 -7.01 -7.47 2.31
N ILE A 131 -6.52 -8.19 1.30
CA ILE A 131 -5.83 -7.57 0.16
C ILE A 131 -6.77 -6.61 -0.57
N LYS A 132 -8.00 -7.06 -0.86
CA LYS A 132 -9.05 -6.23 -1.46
C LYS A 132 -9.40 -5.03 -0.59
N ALA A 133 -9.61 -5.24 0.71
CA ALA A 133 -9.93 -4.16 1.64
C ALA A 133 -8.85 -3.08 1.67
N ASN A 134 -7.58 -3.48 1.75
CA ASN A 134 -6.44 -2.55 1.73
C ASN A 134 -6.33 -1.82 0.40
N LEU A 135 -6.54 -2.52 -0.73
CA LEU A 135 -6.53 -1.91 -2.05
C LEU A 135 -7.64 -0.87 -2.20
N TYR A 136 -8.88 -1.22 -1.89
CA TYR A 136 -10.02 -0.32 -2.04
C TYR A 136 -9.90 0.89 -1.11
N TYR A 137 -9.46 0.68 0.12
CA TYR A 137 -9.15 1.77 1.05
C TYR A 137 -8.10 2.72 0.47
N SER A 138 -7.00 2.18 -0.07
CA SER A 138 -5.93 2.97 -0.67
C SER A 138 -6.38 3.77 -1.90
N ILE A 139 -7.26 3.22 -2.72
CA ILE A 139 -7.82 3.91 -3.89
C ILE A 139 -8.70 5.08 -3.45
N ASP A 140 -9.56 4.86 -2.45
CA ASP A 140 -10.50 5.84 -1.95
C ASP A 140 -9.81 7.06 -1.32
N ILE A 141 -8.83 6.84 -0.44
CA ILE A 141 -8.12 7.95 0.22
C ILE A 141 -7.31 8.79 -0.78
N ARG A 142 -6.69 8.17 -1.79
CA ARG A 142 -5.94 8.87 -2.84
C ARG A 142 -6.86 9.70 -3.75
N GLY A 143 -8.14 9.35 -3.80
CA GLY A 143 -9.16 10.14 -4.47
C GLY A 143 -8.97 10.21 -5.98
N PHE A 144 -8.70 9.07 -6.62
CA PHE A 144 -8.59 8.98 -8.08
C PHE A 144 -9.90 9.37 -8.77
N ASP A 145 -9.79 10.09 -9.87
CA ASP A 145 -10.94 10.54 -10.67
C ASP A 145 -11.43 9.47 -11.65
N SER A 146 -10.60 8.46 -11.94
CA SER A 146 -10.95 7.32 -12.81
C SER A 146 -10.19 6.08 -12.38
N ILE A 147 -10.73 4.89 -12.69
CA ILE A 147 -10.12 3.59 -12.39
C ILE A 147 -10.37 2.66 -13.57
N CYS A 148 -9.38 1.87 -13.94
CA CYS A 148 -9.53 0.78 -14.89
C CYS A 148 -9.61 -0.55 -14.15
N MET A 149 -10.67 -1.33 -14.36
CA MET A 149 -10.79 -2.70 -13.86
C MET A 149 -10.59 -3.67 -15.02
N PHE A 150 -9.39 -4.24 -15.12
CA PHE A 150 -9.02 -5.13 -16.21
C PHE A 150 -9.36 -6.59 -15.87
N GLY A 151 -10.07 -7.27 -16.77
CA GLY A 151 -10.55 -8.64 -16.54
C GLY A 151 -11.62 -8.75 -15.45
N ALA A 152 -12.37 -7.66 -15.22
CA ALA A 152 -13.47 -7.65 -14.27
C ALA A 152 -14.65 -8.48 -14.77
N SER A 153 -15.22 -9.27 -13.87
CA SER A 153 -16.55 -9.85 -13.98
C SER A 153 -17.57 -8.95 -13.28
N ASP A 154 -18.86 -9.18 -13.52
CA ASP A 154 -19.94 -8.47 -12.83
C ASP A 154 -19.81 -8.60 -11.30
N GLY A 155 -19.36 -9.77 -10.82
CA GLY A 155 -19.10 -10.00 -9.40
C GLY A 155 -18.02 -9.09 -8.81
N ASP A 156 -16.98 -8.75 -9.57
CA ASP A 156 -15.94 -7.83 -9.10
C ASP A 156 -16.44 -6.39 -9.04
N ILE A 157 -17.29 -5.99 -9.98
CA ILE A 157 -17.90 -4.66 -10.01
C ILE A 157 -18.84 -4.51 -8.81
N VAL A 158 -19.66 -5.52 -8.54
CA VAL A 158 -20.56 -5.54 -7.37
C VAL A 158 -19.74 -5.53 -6.07
N ASP A 159 -18.69 -6.34 -5.95
CA ASP A 159 -17.79 -6.35 -4.78
C ASP A 159 -17.11 -5.01 -4.56
N PHE A 160 -16.58 -4.39 -5.62
CA PHE A 160 -15.94 -3.07 -5.56
C PHE A 160 -16.94 -2.00 -5.12
N THR A 161 -18.10 -1.92 -5.75
CA THR A 161 -19.13 -0.90 -5.44
C THR A 161 -19.71 -1.08 -4.04
N ALA A 162 -19.86 -2.31 -3.55
CA ALA A 162 -20.36 -2.59 -2.21
C ALA A 162 -19.37 -2.18 -1.09
N ARG A 163 -18.06 -2.19 -1.37
CA ARG A 163 -17.02 -1.91 -0.36
C ARG A 163 -16.39 -0.53 -0.46
N THR A 164 -16.66 0.18 -1.55
CA THR A 164 -16.12 1.51 -1.79
C THR A 164 -16.98 2.59 -1.13
N ARG A 165 -16.37 3.67 -0.62
CA ARG A 165 -17.12 4.79 -0.05
C ARG A 165 -17.96 5.49 -1.12
N PRO A 166 -19.18 5.97 -0.78
CA PRO A 166 -20.04 6.70 -1.73
C PRO A 166 -19.36 7.92 -2.35
N SER A 167 -18.46 8.58 -1.62
CA SER A 167 -17.68 9.73 -2.10
C SER A 167 -16.79 9.42 -3.29
N LEU A 168 -16.22 8.21 -3.35
CA LEU A 168 -15.43 7.77 -4.49
C LEU A 168 -16.38 7.40 -5.65
N LEU A 169 -17.46 6.67 -5.39
CA LEU A 169 -18.43 6.30 -6.43
C LEU A 169 -19.03 7.52 -7.14
N ASN A 170 -19.40 8.56 -6.38
CA ASN A 170 -19.93 9.80 -6.94
C ASN A 170 -18.92 10.52 -7.86
N ARG A 171 -17.63 10.38 -7.58
CA ARG A 171 -16.54 10.98 -8.38
C ARG A 171 -16.25 10.17 -9.64
N LEU A 172 -16.34 8.86 -9.56
CA LEU A 172 -16.18 7.98 -10.73
C LEU A 172 -17.37 8.07 -11.70
N ALA A 173 -18.53 8.54 -11.22
CA ALA A 173 -19.75 8.70 -12.00
C ALA A 173 -19.92 10.10 -12.62
N SER A 174 -19.06 11.06 -12.27
CA SER A 174 -19.09 12.46 -12.77
C SER A 174 -18.21 12.64 -14.00
#